data_AF-A0A2T3LK40-F1
#
_entry.id   AF-A0A2T3LK40-F1
#
_cell.length_a   1.000
_cell.length_b   1.000
_cell.length_c   1.000
_cell.angle_alpha   90.00
_cell.angle_beta   90.00
_cell.angle_gamma   90.00
#
_symmetry.space_group_name_H-M   'P 1'
#
loop_
_entity.id
_entity.type
_entity.pdbx_description
1 polymer ?
#
loop_
_entity_poly.entity_id
_entity_poly.type
_entity_poly.pdbx_seq_one_letter_code
_entity_poly.pdbx_strand_id
1 'polypeptide(L)'
;MNKLFFGKKVTTPLLYIALFFSALLSTQVMAAQAEATVSKNIVGVNEVFQLTVAVDDSVNTNSLDLAPLSPDFAYGRPSVSSGTSMINGVISRNTSWTVALAATKVGTLTIPAFQIGSSKTEPITITVLKSSKQTQAANAKQSSISIEGINDKSTIYVGESINYRVRILIGEQMDQATLAPPYGDGLTATQVGQDAQNEVVQNGRRYIVITRNYQITADKPGNITLHGAKFSGSVIKGSRGFGSTLTVPVDKTAKNIELTIKAKPSNYKGLWLPTSDLQLNQVWQPSVNGKTTVDAKVGEPITRILTLRIKNIAQSNMPNISLTYPTSVRSYDEKPEYSEGNGYTTMTLKQVIIPRETGTIELPAVSINWWNTQQEKQQTTKVDGLTLNVTVDPNAGNTITPPALTTPSVVTPQHSANTNNAGNNVAQHDYWQWATAVFALLWLITLGLLIKARKAQPASHTEIVLQSGTTNVEQALKEAITKRETVQIQTYYQQWKQQQREKLSANPDLAEQLDNAVAEIMASTYSQDRQQWNDKRIMQLLNQAQQLKATASRASSLSDLDPK
;
A
#
# COMPACT_ATOMS: atom_id res chain seq x y z
N MET A 1 18.81 -70.31 -16.37
CA MET A 1 17.48 -69.69 -16.20
C MET A 1 17.65 -68.28 -15.64
N ASN A 2 16.95 -67.33 -16.23
CA ASN A 2 16.63 -65.96 -15.82
C ASN A 2 17.69 -64.84 -15.76
N LYS A 3 17.50 -63.94 -16.74
CA LYS A 3 17.90 -62.54 -16.96
C LYS A 3 17.91 -61.67 -15.70
N LEU A 4 18.72 -60.59 -15.68
CA LEU A 4 18.20 -59.20 -15.74
C LEU A 4 19.30 -58.12 -15.78
N PHE A 5 19.33 -57.43 -16.93
CA PHE A 5 19.63 -56.02 -17.23
C PHE A 5 20.37 -55.11 -16.22
N PHE A 6 21.46 -54.54 -16.73
CA PHE A 6 22.11 -53.32 -16.27
C PHE A 6 21.14 -52.12 -16.34
N GLY A 7 20.70 -51.63 -15.18
CA GLY A 7 19.96 -50.37 -15.04
C GLY A 7 20.91 -49.17 -15.01
N LYS A 8 20.79 -48.28 -16.00
CA LYS A 8 21.43 -46.95 -16.02
C LYS A 8 21.02 -46.18 -14.76
N LYS A 9 22.01 -45.71 -14.00
CA LYS A 9 21.82 -44.71 -12.94
C LYS A 9 21.34 -43.41 -13.58
N VAL A 10 20.04 -43.15 -13.51
CA VAL A 10 19.47 -41.84 -13.82
C VAL A 10 19.99 -40.89 -12.74
N THR A 11 20.80 -39.95 -13.19
CA THR A 11 21.38 -38.87 -12.40
C THR A 11 20.30 -38.18 -11.58
N THR A 12 20.57 -37.98 -10.29
CA THR A 12 19.74 -37.36 -9.26
C THR A 12 19.91 -35.83 -9.09
N PRO A 13 20.42 -34.99 -10.03
CA PRO A 13 20.67 -33.59 -9.74
C PRO A 13 19.39 -32.77 -9.66
N LEU A 14 18.30 -33.20 -10.32
CA LEU A 14 17.04 -32.46 -10.35
C LEU A 14 16.32 -32.49 -8.99
N LEU A 15 16.50 -33.58 -8.23
CA LEU A 15 15.93 -33.72 -6.89
C LEU A 15 16.72 -32.89 -5.86
N TYR A 16 18.05 -32.77 -6.01
CA TYR A 16 18.86 -31.86 -5.20
C TYR A 16 18.62 -30.39 -5.54
N ILE A 17 18.39 -30.04 -6.80
CA ILE A 17 18.04 -28.66 -7.21
C ILE A 17 16.67 -28.27 -6.64
N ALA A 18 15.68 -29.16 -6.68
CA ALA A 18 14.36 -28.91 -6.08
C ALA A 18 14.43 -28.79 -4.54
N LEU A 19 15.26 -29.60 -3.88
CA LEU A 19 15.49 -29.51 -2.43
C LEU A 19 16.23 -28.21 -2.05
N PHE A 20 17.18 -27.78 -2.89
CA PHE A 20 17.92 -26.52 -2.71
C PHE A 20 16.99 -25.31 -2.92
N PHE A 21 16.15 -25.32 -3.96
CA PHE A 21 15.19 -24.24 -4.21
C PHE A 21 14.09 -24.16 -3.13
N SER A 22 13.69 -25.30 -2.54
CA SER A 22 12.76 -25.34 -1.41
C SER A 22 13.38 -24.77 -0.12
N ALA A 23 14.70 -24.95 0.08
CA ALA A 23 15.43 -24.37 1.21
C ALA A 23 15.72 -22.85 1.05
N LEU A 24 15.63 -22.32 -0.18
CA LEU A 24 15.77 -20.89 -0.48
C LEU A 24 14.46 -20.10 -0.34
N LEU A 25 13.33 -20.77 -0.08
CA LEU A 25 12.12 -20.12 0.42
C LEU A 25 12.34 -19.76 1.89
N SER A 26 13.15 -18.73 2.13
CA SER A 26 13.25 -18.10 3.44
C SER A 26 11.85 -17.71 3.88
N THR A 27 11.30 -18.43 4.84
CA THR A 27 10.10 -18.00 5.55
C THR A 27 10.49 -16.71 6.26
N GLN A 28 10.09 -15.58 5.69
CA GLN A 28 10.05 -14.32 6.42
C GLN A 28 9.07 -14.56 7.57
N VAL A 29 9.60 -14.95 8.73
CA VAL A 29 8.84 -15.02 9.95
C VAL A 29 8.43 -13.57 10.23
N MET A 30 7.18 -13.25 9.97
CA MET A 30 6.57 -12.04 10.51
C MET A 30 6.47 -12.28 12.02
N ALA A 31 7.51 -11.90 12.75
CA ALA A 31 7.47 -11.88 14.20
C ALA A 31 6.35 -10.92 14.61
N ALA A 32 5.52 -11.34 15.56
CA ALA A 32 4.56 -10.45 16.18
C ALA A 32 5.31 -9.21 16.71
N GLN A 33 4.79 -8.02 16.43
CA GLN A 33 5.36 -6.79 16.96
C GLN A 33 4.63 -6.47 18.25
N ALA A 34 5.39 -6.32 19.34
CA ALA A 34 4.85 -5.83 20.61
C ALA A 34 5.26 -4.36 20.79
N GLU A 35 4.29 -3.53 21.16
CA GLU A 35 4.45 -2.09 21.31
C GLU A 35 3.91 -1.64 22.67
N ALA A 36 4.57 -0.68 23.31
CA ALA A 36 4.06 0.00 24.49
C ALA A 36 3.92 1.49 24.21
N THR A 37 2.77 2.07 24.60
CA THR A 37 2.46 3.49 24.47
C THR A 37 1.89 4.08 25.75
N VAL A 38 2.04 5.38 25.94
CA VAL A 38 1.52 6.12 27.07
C VAL A 38 0.73 7.34 26.61
N SER A 39 -0.34 7.67 27.34
CA SER A 39 -1.12 8.88 27.07
C SER A 39 -0.32 10.17 27.35
N LYS A 40 0.62 10.12 28.31
CA LYS A 40 1.54 11.20 28.66
C LYS A 40 2.89 10.65 29.09
N ASN A 41 3.96 11.30 28.66
CA ASN A 41 5.35 11.04 29.03
C ASN A 41 5.92 12.10 30.00
N ILE A 42 5.18 13.19 30.25
CA ILE A 42 5.45 14.17 31.31
C ILE A 42 4.22 14.21 32.22
N VAL A 43 4.39 13.83 33.48
CA VAL A 43 3.28 13.68 34.45
C VAL A 43 3.64 14.30 35.79
N GLY A 44 2.65 14.69 36.58
CA GLY A 44 2.83 15.00 37.99
C GLY A 44 3.06 13.74 38.83
N VAL A 45 3.73 13.86 39.97
CA VAL A 45 3.73 12.80 40.98
C VAL A 45 2.29 12.49 41.41
N ASN A 46 1.93 11.21 41.52
CA ASN A 46 0.57 10.71 41.76
C ASN A 46 -0.48 11.08 40.69
N GLU A 47 -0.09 11.70 39.56
CA GLU A 47 -0.99 11.92 38.43
C GLU A 47 -1.23 10.60 37.70
N VAL A 48 -2.50 10.26 37.48
CA VAL A 48 -2.88 9.06 36.73
C VAL A 48 -2.75 9.30 35.24
N PHE A 49 -2.07 8.38 34.56
CA PHE A 49 -1.95 8.32 33.10
C PHE A 49 -2.14 6.88 32.63
N GLN A 50 -2.25 6.67 31.33
CA GLN A 50 -2.59 5.37 30.74
C GLN A 50 -1.36 4.80 30.03
N LEU A 51 -1.04 3.54 30.31
CA LEU A 51 -0.12 2.69 29.55
C LEU A 51 -0.97 1.73 28.71
N THR A 52 -0.67 1.63 27.43
CA THR A 52 -1.24 0.64 26.52
C THR A 52 -0.12 -0.23 25.99
N VAL A 53 -0.20 -1.54 26.22
CA VAL A 53 0.71 -2.53 25.66
C VAL A 53 -0.07 -3.34 24.64
N ALA A 54 0.41 -3.43 23.40
CA ALA A 54 -0.28 -4.14 22.32
C ALA A 54 0.66 -5.14 21.65
N VAL A 55 0.11 -6.23 21.12
CA VAL A 55 0.83 -7.21 20.30
C VAL A 55 -0.06 -7.69 19.17
N ASP A 56 0.50 -7.77 17.96
CA ASP A 56 -0.19 -8.26 16.76
C ASP A 56 -0.26 -9.80 16.73
N ASP A 57 -0.74 -10.39 17.83
CA ASP A 57 -1.00 -11.82 17.95
C ASP A 57 -2.13 -12.09 18.96
N SER A 58 -2.69 -13.29 18.92
CA SER A 58 -3.61 -13.82 19.93
C SER A 58 -2.82 -14.52 21.02
N VAL A 59 -2.54 -13.80 22.09
CA VAL A 59 -1.80 -14.29 23.25
C VAL A 59 -2.71 -14.40 24.47
N ASN A 60 -2.25 -15.12 25.52
CA ASN A 60 -2.99 -15.25 26.76
C ASN A 60 -3.20 -13.86 27.40
N THR A 61 -4.44 -13.51 27.74
CA THR A 61 -4.80 -12.20 28.33
C THR A 61 -4.16 -11.95 29.71
N ASN A 62 -3.62 -12.96 30.37
CA ASN A 62 -2.88 -12.85 31.63
C ASN A 62 -1.36 -12.88 31.45
N SER A 63 -0.84 -12.81 30.22
CA SER A 63 0.61 -12.92 29.94
C SER A 63 1.42 -11.66 30.26
N LEU A 64 0.77 -10.51 30.46
CA LEU A 64 1.46 -9.26 30.77
C LEU A 64 1.86 -9.20 32.25
N ASP A 65 3.15 -9.33 32.53
CA ASP A 65 3.71 -9.11 33.87
C ASP A 65 3.96 -7.62 34.13
N LEU A 66 3.24 -7.06 35.10
CA LEU A 66 3.34 -5.67 35.52
C LEU A 66 4.23 -5.48 36.75
N ALA A 67 4.72 -6.55 37.39
CA ALA A 67 5.57 -6.46 38.58
C ALA A 67 6.79 -5.53 38.41
N PRO A 68 7.47 -5.48 37.24
CA PRO A 68 8.59 -4.57 37.02
C PRO A 68 8.28 -3.07 37.11
N LEU A 69 6.99 -2.67 37.12
CA LEU A 69 6.60 -1.27 37.32
C LEU A 69 6.79 -0.81 38.77
N SER A 70 6.76 -1.72 39.74
CA SER A 70 6.99 -1.42 41.15
C SER A 70 8.49 -1.34 41.44
N PRO A 71 8.98 -0.39 42.26
CA PRO A 71 8.23 0.55 43.11
C PRO A 71 7.96 1.93 42.47
N ASP A 72 8.40 2.15 41.23
CA ASP A 72 8.43 3.47 40.60
C ASP A 72 7.04 3.95 40.11
N PHE A 73 6.14 3.00 39.84
CA PHE A 73 4.76 3.27 39.45
C PHE A 73 3.78 2.43 40.27
N ALA A 74 2.75 3.08 40.80
CA ALA A 74 1.53 2.43 41.24
C ALA A 74 0.67 2.13 40.01
N TYR A 75 0.07 0.94 39.92
CA TYR A 75 -0.70 0.52 38.76
C TYR A 75 -2.02 -0.14 39.12
N GLY A 76 -3.03 0.09 38.27
CA GLY A 76 -4.35 -0.53 38.38
C GLY A 76 -4.40 -1.92 37.72
N ARG A 77 -5.59 -2.55 37.76
CA ARG A 77 -5.83 -3.78 37.01
C ARG A 77 -5.82 -3.50 35.50
N PRO A 78 -5.13 -4.32 34.68
CA PRO A 78 -5.18 -4.17 33.24
C PRO A 78 -6.58 -4.48 32.70
N SER A 79 -7.08 -3.62 31.81
CA SER A 79 -8.21 -3.92 30.92
C SER A 79 -7.66 -4.53 29.65
N VAL A 80 -8.21 -5.66 29.19
CA VAL A 80 -7.68 -6.40 28.03
C VAL A 80 -8.73 -6.43 26.92
N SER A 81 -8.28 -6.15 25.70
CA SER A 81 -9.07 -6.29 24.48
C SER A 81 -8.33 -7.19 23.50
N SER A 82 -9.03 -8.11 22.84
CA SER A 82 -8.47 -8.93 21.77
C SER A 82 -9.41 -8.94 20.57
N GLY A 83 -8.86 -8.86 19.37
CA GLY A 83 -9.60 -8.80 18.12
C GLY A 83 -8.96 -9.66 17.04
N THR A 84 -9.78 -10.23 16.15
CA THR A 84 -9.34 -10.93 14.93
C THR A 84 -10.05 -10.29 13.74
N SER A 85 -9.30 -9.88 12.72
CA SER A 85 -9.81 -9.30 11.49
C SER A 85 -9.25 -10.05 10.28
N MET A 86 -10.07 -10.25 9.25
CA MET A 86 -9.66 -10.92 8.01
C MET A 86 -9.92 -10.00 6.82
N ILE A 87 -8.86 -9.52 6.17
CA ILE A 87 -8.94 -8.61 5.02
C ILE A 87 -8.21 -9.27 3.84
N ASN A 88 -8.90 -9.43 2.70
CA ASN A 88 -8.36 -10.06 1.50
C ASN A 88 -7.69 -11.43 1.74
N GLY A 89 -8.23 -12.23 2.65
CA GLY A 89 -7.68 -13.56 3.00
C GLY A 89 -6.54 -13.53 4.03
N VAL A 90 -6.04 -12.36 4.42
CA VAL A 90 -5.02 -12.22 5.47
C VAL A 90 -5.73 -12.08 6.82
N ILE A 91 -5.49 -13.04 7.71
CA ILE A 91 -5.96 -12.99 9.10
C ILE A 91 -4.96 -12.17 9.92
N SER A 92 -5.45 -11.13 10.58
CA SER A 92 -4.74 -10.32 11.57
C SER A 92 -5.37 -10.54 12.94
N ARG A 93 -4.55 -10.66 13.98
CA ARG A 93 -4.97 -10.77 15.38
C ARG A 93 -4.26 -9.69 16.17
N ASN A 94 -4.92 -9.10 17.15
CA ASN A 94 -4.33 -8.09 18.02
C ASN A 94 -4.83 -8.31 19.45
N THR A 95 -3.92 -8.27 20.42
CA THR A 95 -4.22 -8.27 21.85
C THR A 95 -3.61 -7.03 22.49
N SER A 96 -4.41 -6.27 23.23
CA SER A 96 -4.00 -5.02 23.85
C SER A 96 -4.44 -4.95 25.32
N TRP A 97 -3.53 -4.52 26.18
CA TRP A 97 -3.73 -4.24 27.59
C TRP A 97 -3.66 -2.76 27.84
N THR A 98 -4.60 -2.26 28.62
CA THR A 98 -4.68 -0.87 29.04
C THR A 98 -4.60 -0.80 30.56
N VAL A 99 -3.63 -0.07 31.08
CA VAL A 99 -3.32 0.02 32.51
C VAL A 99 -3.28 1.47 32.94
N ALA A 100 -3.98 1.80 34.03
CA ALA A 100 -3.82 3.09 34.70
C ALA A 100 -2.55 3.06 35.58
N LEU A 101 -1.64 4.02 35.38
CA LEU A 101 -0.38 4.18 36.11
C LEU A 101 -0.36 5.52 36.85
N ALA A 102 0.33 5.57 37.99
CA ALA A 102 0.69 6.81 38.67
C ALA A 102 2.14 6.72 39.16
N ALA A 103 2.95 7.73 38.84
CA ALA A 103 4.34 7.77 39.27
C ALA A 103 4.45 8.07 40.77
N THR A 104 5.29 7.31 41.49
CA THR A 104 5.38 7.37 42.97
C THR A 104 6.41 8.40 43.47
N LYS A 105 7.38 8.78 42.63
CA LYS A 105 8.46 9.73 42.97
C LYS A 105 8.74 10.71 41.83
N VAL A 106 9.24 11.90 42.20
CA VAL A 106 9.66 12.94 41.26
C VAL A 106 11.00 12.56 40.64
N GLY A 107 11.19 12.86 39.35
CA GLY A 107 12.42 12.56 38.61
C GLY A 107 12.15 11.95 37.24
N THR A 108 13.19 11.40 36.61
CA THR A 108 13.07 10.64 35.36
C THR A 108 12.94 9.16 35.71
N LEU A 109 11.79 8.58 35.40
CA LEU A 109 11.47 7.17 35.65
C LEU A 109 11.36 6.43 34.30
N THR A 110 11.56 5.12 34.33
CA THR A 110 11.47 4.28 33.13
C THR A 110 10.42 3.22 33.31
N ILE A 111 9.44 3.17 32.41
CA ILE A 111 8.60 2.00 32.24
C ILE A 111 9.46 0.95 31.51
N PRO A 112 9.67 -0.22 32.11
CA PRO A 112 10.55 -1.23 31.53
C PRO A 112 9.93 -1.83 30.27
N ALA A 113 10.78 -2.50 29.48
CA ALA A 113 10.33 -3.34 28.39
C ALA A 113 9.53 -4.53 28.91
N PHE A 114 8.37 -4.80 28.32
CA PHE A 114 7.52 -5.94 28.64
C PHE A 114 7.76 -7.08 27.64
N GLN A 115 7.88 -8.31 28.16
CA GLN A 115 7.94 -9.51 27.35
C GLN A 115 6.53 -10.09 27.21
N ILE A 116 6.04 -10.24 25.98
CA ILE A 116 4.74 -10.86 25.66
C ILE A 116 4.97 -11.98 24.65
N GLY A 117 4.87 -13.22 25.10
CA GLY A 117 5.24 -14.39 24.29
C GLY A 117 6.70 -14.29 23.84
N SER A 118 6.94 -14.37 22.53
CA SER A 118 8.26 -14.18 21.91
C SER A 118 8.63 -12.71 21.65
N SER A 119 7.69 -11.78 21.84
CA SER A 119 7.84 -10.37 21.48
C SER A 119 8.18 -9.51 22.69
N LYS A 120 8.89 -8.39 22.47
CA LYS A 120 9.32 -7.50 23.54
C LYS A 120 9.05 -6.04 23.15
N THR A 121 8.51 -5.25 24.08
CA THR A 121 8.31 -3.81 23.86
C THR A 121 9.59 -3.03 24.11
N GLU A 122 9.68 -1.81 23.58
CA GLU A 122 10.72 -0.86 23.97
C GLU A 122 10.40 -0.22 25.34
N PRO A 123 11.42 0.14 26.15
CA PRO A 123 11.22 0.89 27.39
C PRO A 123 10.79 2.33 27.12
N ILE A 124 10.03 2.93 28.04
CA ILE A 124 9.48 4.29 27.92
C ILE A 124 10.00 5.16 29.05
N THR A 125 10.58 6.31 28.72
CA THR A 125 11.04 7.30 29.70
C THR A 125 9.91 8.26 30.06
N ILE A 126 9.62 8.39 31.36
CA ILE A 126 8.61 9.27 31.96
C ILE A 126 9.30 10.35 32.79
N THR A 127 9.01 11.62 32.51
CA THR A 127 9.45 12.75 33.33
C THR A 127 8.38 13.10 34.34
N VAL A 128 8.70 13.00 35.63
CA VAL A 128 7.76 13.22 36.74
C VAL A 128 8.09 14.52 37.44
N LEU A 129 7.11 15.43 37.51
CA LEU A 129 7.25 16.76 38.10
C LEU A 129 6.46 16.90 39.40
N LYS A 130 6.90 17.81 40.28
CA LYS A 130 6.33 17.97 41.63
C LYS A 130 4.95 18.64 41.64
N SER A 131 4.62 19.46 40.65
CA SER A 131 3.35 20.20 40.61
C SER A 131 2.65 20.10 39.27
N SER A 132 1.31 20.07 39.31
CA SER A 132 0.45 20.05 38.12
C SER A 132 0.66 21.26 37.22
N LYS A 133 0.96 22.44 37.79
CA LYS A 133 1.29 23.65 37.02
C LYS A 133 2.58 23.48 36.21
N GLN A 134 3.62 22.88 36.80
CA GLN A 134 4.86 22.57 36.09
C GLN A 134 4.63 21.53 35.00
N THR A 135 3.82 20.49 35.29
CA THR A 135 3.42 19.48 34.30
C THR A 135 2.67 20.08 33.12
N GLN A 136 1.72 20.98 33.35
CA GLN A 136 0.97 21.66 32.30
C GLN A 136 1.87 22.55 31.44
N ALA A 137 2.75 23.33 32.06
CA ALA A 137 3.71 24.17 31.35
C ALA A 137 4.72 23.34 30.53
N ALA A 138 5.18 22.21 31.06
CA ALA A 138 6.09 21.30 30.38
C ALA A 138 5.42 20.57 29.22
N ASN A 139 4.20 20.06 29.39
CA ASN A 139 3.42 19.45 28.31
C ASN A 139 3.06 20.47 27.22
N ALA A 140 2.79 21.73 27.56
CA ALA A 140 2.54 22.79 26.58
C ALA A 140 3.81 23.15 25.77
N LYS A 141 4.99 22.99 26.36
CA LYS A 141 6.28 23.21 25.69
C LYS A 141 6.77 21.98 24.92
N GLN A 142 6.33 20.79 25.30
CA GLN A 142 6.64 19.57 24.54
C GLN A 142 6.02 19.70 23.16
N SER A 143 6.87 19.71 22.13
CA SER A 143 6.43 19.87 20.75
C SER A 143 5.78 18.57 20.29
N SER A 144 4.49 18.38 20.60
CA SER A 144 3.71 17.28 20.03
C SER A 144 3.57 17.42 18.51
N ILE A 145 3.92 18.58 17.94
CA ILE A 145 3.99 18.82 16.51
C ILE A 145 5.37 19.39 16.18
N SER A 146 6.07 18.74 15.26
CA SER A 146 7.34 19.23 14.71
C SER A 146 7.33 19.16 13.19
N ILE A 147 7.97 20.11 12.55
CA ILE A 147 8.16 20.14 11.10
C ILE A 147 9.66 20.25 10.81
N GLU A 148 10.12 19.47 9.85
CA GLU A 148 11.49 19.46 9.37
C GLU A 148 11.49 19.60 7.84
N GLY A 149 12.40 20.40 7.34
CA GLY A 149 12.66 20.56 5.91
C GLY A 149 14.05 20.04 5.60
N ILE A 150 14.13 19.06 4.69
CA ILE A 150 15.38 18.37 4.35
C ILE A 150 15.62 18.50 2.86
N ASN A 151 16.80 18.96 2.46
CA ASN A 151 17.27 18.95 1.10
C ASN A 151 18.65 18.26 1.01
N ASP A 152 18.94 17.70 -0.16
CA ASP A 152 20.16 16.93 -0.35
C ASP A 152 21.36 17.81 -0.80
N LYS A 153 21.11 19.05 -1.21
CA LYS A 153 22.11 19.94 -1.84
C LYS A 153 21.84 21.41 -1.54
N SER A 154 22.86 22.15 -1.10
CA SER A 154 22.79 23.60 -0.83
C SER A 154 23.41 24.46 -1.95
N THR A 155 24.19 23.88 -2.86
CA THR A 155 24.77 24.59 -4.00
C THR A 155 24.22 24.03 -5.30
N ILE A 156 23.53 24.86 -6.08
CA ILE A 156 22.86 24.45 -7.32
C ILE A 156 23.20 25.43 -8.44
N TYR A 157 22.91 25.08 -9.68
CA TYR A 157 22.99 26.01 -10.80
C TYR A 157 21.63 26.64 -11.11
N VAL A 158 21.62 27.81 -11.74
CA VAL A 158 20.39 28.40 -12.31
C VAL A 158 19.73 27.38 -13.24
N GLY A 159 18.42 27.13 -13.08
CA GLY A 159 17.65 26.15 -13.84
C GLY A 159 17.77 24.70 -13.33
N GLU A 160 18.67 24.41 -12.37
CA GLU A 160 18.72 23.11 -11.69
C GLU A 160 17.60 23.04 -10.65
N SER A 161 17.00 21.86 -10.49
CA SER A 161 16.07 21.60 -9.39
C SER A 161 16.65 20.66 -8.33
N ILE A 162 16.22 20.85 -7.09
CA ILE A 162 16.52 19.95 -5.96
C ILE A 162 15.25 19.42 -5.32
N ASN A 163 15.36 18.25 -4.70
CA ASN A 163 14.31 17.73 -3.84
C ASN A 163 14.38 18.42 -2.46
N TYR A 164 13.23 18.90 -1.99
CA TYR A 164 13.03 19.39 -0.64
C TYR A 164 11.88 18.60 -0.01
N ARG A 165 12.20 17.81 1.00
CA ARG A 165 11.29 16.93 1.72
C ARG A 165 10.87 17.59 3.01
N VAL A 166 9.57 17.82 3.14
CA VAL A 166 8.94 18.26 4.38
C VAL A 166 8.48 17.03 5.14
N ARG A 167 8.94 16.89 6.39
CA ARG A 167 8.51 15.84 7.31
C ARG A 167 7.82 16.48 8.51
N ILE A 168 6.57 16.14 8.73
CA ILE A 168 5.74 16.66 9.82
C ILE A 168 5.43 15.51 10.77
N LEU A 169 5.78 15.66 12.04
CA LEU A 169 5.34 14.78 13.12
C LEU A 169 4.18 15.43 13.84
N ILE A 170 3.10 14.68 14.05
CA ILE A 170 1.87 15.14 14.69
C ILE A 170 1.46 14.09 15.73
N GLY A 171 1.55 14.44 17.01
CA GLY A 171 1.19 13.59 18.15
C GLY A 171 -0.07 14.06 18.88
N GLU A 172 -0.88 14.91 18.25
CA GLU A 172 -2.14 15.43 18.78
C GLU A 172 -3.21 15.39 17.68
N GLN A 173 -4.47 15.33 18.07
CA GLN A 173 -5.57 15.45 17.12
C GLN A 173 -5.67 16.92 16.64
N MET A 174 -5.70 17.10 15.32
CA MET A 174 -5.79 18.40 14.70
C MET A 174 -7.09 18.58 13.92
N ASP A 175 -7.52 19.83 13.83
CA ASP A 175 -8.54 20.32 12.92
C ASP A 175 -7.92 21.34 11.95
N GLN A 176 -8.42 21.38 10.72
CA GLN A 176 -7.99 22.32 9.66
C GLN A 176 -6.47 22.36 9.40
N ALA A 177 -5.80 21.20 9.40
CA ALA A 177 -4.37 21.13 9.13
C ALA A 177 -4.05 21.52 7.68
N THR A 178 -3.13 22.47 7.51
CA THR A 178 -2.71 23.02 6.22
C THR A 178 -1.19 23.15 6.16
N LEU A 179 -0.63 22.95 4.96
CA LEU A 179 0.80 23.07 4.70
C LEU A 179 1.02 24.05 3.55
N ALA A 180 1.54 25.22 3.87
CA ALA A 180 2.02 26.18 2.87
C ALA A 180 3.40 25.73 2.35
N PRO A 181 3.63 25.79 1.02
CA PRO A 181 4.89 25.38 0.42
C PRO A 181 6.06 26.27 0.90
N PRO A 182 7.30 25.78 0.80
CA PRO A 182 8.47 26.63 0.99
C PRO A 182 8.53 27.68 -0.14
N TYR A 183 9.20 28.79 0.10
CA TYR A 183 9.31 29.89 -0.86
C TYR A 183 10.66 30.59 -0.75
N GLY A 184 11.04 31.32 -1.79
CA GLY A 184 12.25 32.14 -1.81
C GLY A 184 12.26 33.00 -3.06
N ASP A 185 12.93 34.13 -2.99
CA ASP A 185 13.03 35.05 -4.12
C ASP A 185 13.82 34.37 -5.27
N GLY A 186 13.19 34.20 -6.43
CA GLY A 186 13.76 33.46 -7.55
C GLY A 186 13.78 31.93 -7.40
N LEU A 187 12.97 31.39 -6.48
CA LEU A 187 12.75 29.96 -6.31
C LEU A 187 11.30 29.61 -6.60
N THR A 188 11.08 28.57 -7.40
CA THR A 188 9.76 27.98 -7.62
C THR A 188 9.69 26.62 -6.94
N ALA A 189 8.66 26.41 -6.11
CA ALA A 189 8.41 25.17 -5.40
C ALA A 189 7.18 24.45 -5.99
N THR A 190 7.40 23.27 -6.56
CA THR A 190 6.33 22.43 -7.14
C THR A 190 6.22 21.15 -6.33
N GLN A 191 5.01 20.76 -5.92
CA GLN A 191 4.80 19.49 -5.22
C GLN A 191 5.04 18.31 -6.17
N VAL A 192 5.73 17.28 -5.68
CA VAL A 192 6.01 16.05 -6.43
C VAL A 192 5.32 14.88 -5.76
N GLY A 193 4.42 14.23 -6.49
CA GLY A 193 3.66 13.07 -6.01
C GLY A 193 2.62 13.42 -4.92
N GLN A 194 2.10 12.36 -4.30
CA GLN A 194 1.16 12.45 -3.19
C GLN A 194 1.88 12.41 -1.84
N ASP A 195 1.18 12.84 -0.80
CA ASP A 195 1.71 12.76 0.56
C ASP A 195 1.83 11.30 1.01
N ALA A 196 2.95 10.98 1.66
CA ALA A 196 3.10 9.72 2.36
C ALA A 196 2.77 9.92 3.83
N GLN A 197 1.90 9.07 4.38
CA GLN A 197 1.50 9.11 5.77
C GLN A 197 1.73 7.75 6.43
N ASN A 198 2.35 7.75 7.60
CA ASN A 198 2.51 6.55 8.42
C ASN A 198 2.48 6.91 9.91
N GLU A 199 2.14 5.94 10.75
CA GLU A 199 2.24 6.10 12.21
C GLU A 199 3.60 5.61 12.70
N VAL A 200 4.15 6.28 13.71
CA VAL A 200 5.36 5.85 14.43
C VAL A 200 5.16 6.04 15.92
N VAL A 201 5.83 5.21 16.71
CA VAL A 201 5.91 5.41 18.16
C VAL A 201 7.30 5.87 18.55
N GLN A 202 7.38 6.99 19.25
CA GLN A 202 8.62 7.57 19.75
C GLN A 202 8.50 7.80 21.26
N ASN A 203 9.35 7.11 22.04
CA ASN A 203 9.32 7.14 23.50
C ASN A 203 7.89 6.94 24.07
N GLY A 204 7.21 5.89 23.59
CA GLY A 204 5.85 5.55 24.02
C GLY A 204 4.75 6.50 23.54
N ARG A 205 5.02 7.56 22.78
CA ARG A 205 3.97 8.40 22.18
C ARG A 205 3.78 8.08 20.71
N ARG A 206 2.53 7.98 20.29
CA ARG A 206 2.13 7.78 18.89
C ARG A 206 2.13 9.10 18.14
N TYR A 207 2.73 9.09 16.95
CA TYR A 207 2.79 10.24 16.05
C TYR A 207 2.36 9.80 14.65
N ILE A 208 1.57 10.63 13.99
CA ILE A 208 1.39 10.58 12.55
C ILE A 208 2.57 11.33 11.94
N VAL A 209 3.25 10.67 11.00
CA VAL A 209 4.31 11.26 10.18
C VAL A 209 3.73 11.51 8.79
N ILE A 210 3.70 12.77 8.39
CA ILE A 210 3.33 13.18 7.03
C ILE A 210 4.60 13.62 6.31
N THR A 211 4.87 13.05 5.15
CA THR A 211 5.99 13.42 4.29
C THR A 211 5.46 13.97 2.97
N ARG A 212 5.86 15.20 2.64
CA ARG A 212 5.57 15.85 1.35
C ARG A 212 6.86 16.24 0.65
N ASN A 213 6.95 15.94 -0.64
CA ASN A 213 8.11 16.26 -1.45
C ASN A 213 7.82 17.46 -2.36
N TYR A 214 8.79 18.38 -2.44
CA TYR A 214 8.79 19.49 -3.36
C TYR A 214 10.02 19.42 -4.27
N GLN A 215 9.87 19.87 -5.51
CA GLN A 215 10.96 20.21 -6.41
C GLN A 215 11.16 21.72 -6.37
N ILE A 216 12.33 22.15 -5.90
CA ILE A 216 12.72 23.57 -5.80
C ILE A 216 13.62 23.89 -6.97
N THR A 217 13.21 24.82 -7.84
CA THR A 217 13.98 25.24 -9.02
C THR A 217 14.40 26.69 -8.87
N ALA A 218 15.68 26.99 -9.11
CA ALA A 218 16.18 28.36 -9.08
C ALA A 218 16.14 29.01 -10.47
N ASP A 219 15.63 30.23 -10.56
CA ASP A 219 15.57 30.99 -11.82
C ASP A 219 16.70 32.02 -11.97
N LYS A 220 17.37 32.38 -10.86
CA LYS A 220 18.40 33.42 -10.83
C LYS A 220 19.61 33.05 -9.96
N PRO A 221 20.81 33.56 -10.32
CA PRO A 221 22.02 33.28 -9.55
C PRO A 221 22.10 34.13 -8.29
N GLY A 222 22.87 33.66 -7.30
CA GLY A 222 23.13 34.38 -6.05
C GLY A 222 22.99 33.49 -4.82
N ASN A 223 23.17 34.09 -3.63
CA ASN A 223 22.83 33.43 -2.37
C ASN A 223 21.36 33.75 -2.06
N ILE A 224 20.53 32.72 -2.01
CA ILE A 224 19.09 32.82 -1.83
C ILE A 224 18.68 31.99 -0.63
N THR A 225 17.94 32.59 0.29
CA THR A 225 17.34 31.87 1.41
C THR A 225 16.06 31.18 0.97
N LEU A 226 16.02 29.85 1.07
CA LEU A 226 14.79 29.06 0.97
C LEU A 226 14.09 29.13 2.33
N HIS A 227 12.98 29.87 2.39
CA HIS A 227 12.11 29.89 3.55
C HIS A 227 11.38 28.56 3.68
N GLY A 228 11.49 27.95 4.86
CA GLY A 228 10.91 26.64 5.11
C GLY A 228 9.39 26.63 5.00
N ALA A 229 8.83 25.47 4.64
CA ALA A 229 7.39 25.26 4.60
C ALA A 229 6.73 25.58 5.95
N LYS A 230 5.51 26.13 5.91
CA LYS A 230 4.73 26.50 7.11
C LYS A 230 3.55 25.56 7.28
N PHE A 231 3.49 24.88 8.41
CA PHE A 231 2.38 24.06 8.83
C PHE A 231 1.51 24.82 9.84
N SER A 232 0.20 24.85 9.60
CA SER A 232 -0.77 25.59 10.40
C SER A 232 -2.04 24.77 10.62
N GLY A 233 -2.68 24.94 11.78
CA GLY A 233 -3.97 24.30 12.09
C GLY A 233 -4.35 24.53 13.55
N SER A 234 -5.31 23.77 14.05
CA SER A 234 -5.72 23.86 15.45
C SER A 234 -5.72 22.51 16.15
N VAL A 235 -5.10 22.43 17.34
CA VAL A 235 -5.08 21.22 18.16
C VAL A 235 -6.34 21.14 19.03
N ILE A 236 -6.99 19.99 19.06
CA ILE A 236 -8.16 19.73 19.90
C ILE A 236 -7.70 19.32 21.31
N LYS A 237 -8.03 20.12 22.34
CA LYS A 237 -7.62 19.88 23.74
C LYS A 237 -8.70 19.30 24.65
N GLY A 238 -9.91 19.09 24.13
CA GLY A 238 -11.01 18.43 24.83
C GLY A 238 -12.37 19.10 24.62
N SER A 239 -13.43 18.36 24.94
CA SER A 239 -14.81 18.86 24.94
C SER A 239 -15.15 19.39 26.33
N ARG A 240 -15.45 20.68 26.46
CA ARG A 240 -16.19 21.19 27.62
C ARG A 240 -17.66 20.90 27.32
N GLY A 241 -18.40 20.34 28.30
CA GLY A 241 -19.79 19.92 28.10
C GLY A 241 -20.68 20.94 27.38
N PHE A 242 -21.74 20.46 26.71
CA PHE A 242 -22.66 21.20 25.83
C PHE A 242 -21.94 22.06 24.77
N GLY A 243 -21.25 21.39 23.83
CA GLY A 243 -21.08 21.90 22.46
C GLY A 243 -19.83 22.72 22.12
N SER A 244 -18.89 22.99 23.05
CA SER A 244 -17.65 23.69 22.70
C SER A 244 -16.42 22.79 22.79
N THR A 245 -15.84 22.45 21.63
CA THR A 245 -14.51 21.85 21.54
C THR A 245 -13.47 22.96 21.74
N LEU A 246 -12.59 22.82 22.73
CA LEU A 246 -11.48 23.77 22.88
C LEU A 246 -10.40 23.45 21.84
N THR A 247 -10.19 24.38 20.92
CA THR A 247 -9.12 24.32 19.93
C THR A 247 -8.04 25.36 20.24
N VAL A 248 -6.78 25.00 20.03
CA VAL A 248 -5.63 25.89 20.21
C VAL A 248 -4.88 25.98 18.88
N PRO A 249 -4.69 27.18 18.30
CA PRO A 249 -3.98 27.32 17.04
C PRO A 249 -2.52 26.90 17.21
N VAL A 250 -1.98 26.22 16.21
CA VAL A 250 -0.58 25.82 16.12
C VAL A 250 -0.03 26.24 14.77
N ASP A 251 1.06 26.99 14.81
CA ASP A 251 1.88 27.34 13.66
C ASP A 251 3.30 26.82 13.89
N LYS A 252 3.82 26.07 12.90
CA LYS A 252 5.19 25.57 12.89
C LYS A 252 5.81 25.81 11.52
N THR A 253 7.03 26.32 11.50
CA THR A 253 7.75 26.57 10.24
C THR A 253 9.04 25.76 10.24
N ALA A 254 9.33 25.12 9.11
CA ALA A 254 10.61 24.45 8.90
C ALA A 254 11.75 25.48 8.92
N LYS A 255 12.97 25.05 9.26
CA LYS A 255 14.14 25.93 9.24
C LYS A 255 14.39 26.47 7.83
N ASN A 256 14.82 27.72 7.75
CA ASN A 256 15.31 28.29 6.51
C ASN A 256 16.62 27.60 6.11
N ILE A 257 16.85 27.49 4.80
CA ILE A 257 18.06 26.90 4.23
C ILE A 257 18.70 27.91 3.30
N GLU A 258 19.98 28.19 3.48
CA GLU A 258 20.74 29.02 2.55
C GLU A 258 21.15 28.20 1.34
N LEU A 259 20.81 28.70 0.14
CA LEU A 259 21.18 28.11 -1.13
C LEU A 259 22.14 29.03 -1.88
N THR A 260 23.22 28.47 -2.44
CA THR A 260 24.13 29.18 -3.35
C THR A 260 23.85 28.75 -4.78
N ILE A 261 23.33 29.68 -5.59
CA ILE A 261 22.93 29.42 -6.97
C ILE A 261 24.02 29.95 -7.90
N LYS A 262 24.76 29.02 -8.51
CA LYS A 262 25.80 29.29 -9.52
C LYS A 262 25.15 29.71 -10.83
N ALA A 263 25.70 30.75 -11.46
CA ALA A 263 25.31 31.14 -12.81
C ALA A 263 25.71 30.06 -13.83
N LYS A 264 25.08 30.10 -15.01
CA LYS A 264 25.53 29.35 -16.18
C LYS A 264 27.00 29.70 -16.49
N PRO A 265 27.91 28.71 -16.63
CA PRO A 265 29.29 28.96 -17.02
C PRO A 265 29.38 29.71 -18.36
N SER A 266 30.26 30.71 -18.44
CA SER A 266 30.40 31.57 -19.63
C SER A 266 30.90 30.81 -20.87
N ASN A 267 31.60 29.70 -20.68
CA ASN A 267 32.11 28.83 -21.75
C ASN A 267 31.09 27.78 -22.25
N TYR A 268 29.89 27.69 -21.65
CA TYR A 268 28.92 26.67 -22.02
C TYR A 268 28.28 26.94 -23.39
N LYS A 269 28.27 25.93 -24.26
CA LYS A 269 27.68 26.00 -25.60
C LYS A 269 26.48 25.07 -25.74
N GLY A 270 25.40 25.59 -26.31
CA GLY A 270 24.16 24.84 -26.58
C GLY A 270 23.04 25.13 -25.57
N LEU A 271 22.02 24.27 -25.59
CA LEU A 271 20.89 24.32 -24.68
C LEU A 271 21.36 24.13 -23.24
N TRP A 272 21.01 25.06 -22.36
CA TRP A 272 21.38 24.98 -20.94
C TRP A 272 20.53 23.94 -20.22
N LEU A 273 21.16 22.84 -19.82
CA LEU A 273 20.49 21.70 -19.21
C LEU A 273 21.31 21.20 -18.00
N PRO A 274 21.22 21.89 -16.85
CA PRO A 274 21.92 21.49 -15.64
C PRO A 274 21.18 20.35 -14.96
N THR A 275 21.82 19.18 -14.87
CA THR A 275 21.28 18.03 -14.15
C THR A 275 22.41 17.19 -13.57
N SER A 276 22.09 16.38 -12.56
CA SER A 276 23.03 15.43 -11.99
C SER A 276 23.14 14.14 -12.80
N ASP A 277 22.12 13.80 -13.60
CA ASP A 277 22.09 12.57 -14.40
C ASP A 277 21.18 12.73 -15.64
N LEU A 278 21.70 12.32 -16.80
CA LEU A 278 21.00 12.33 -18.08
C LEU A 278 21.33 11.04 -18.85
N GLN A 279 20.28 10.30 -19.19
CA GLN A 279 20.37 9.04 -19.91
C GLN A 279 19.59 9.14 -21.21
N LEU A 280 20.21 8.70 -22.31
CA LEU A 280 19.57 8.63 -23.62
C LEU A 280 19.74 7.22 -24.15
N ASN A 281 18.62 6.52 -24.34
CA ASN A 281 18.59 5.17 -24.86
C ASN A 281 17.80 5.14 -26.18
N GLN A 282 18.11 4.15 -27.02
CA GLN A 282 17.35 3.90 -28.23
C GLN A 282 17.08 2.41 -28.44
N VAL A 283 15.93 2.12 -29.03
CA VAL A 283 15.55 0.80 -29.51
C VAL A 283 15.09 0.93 -30.96
N TRP A 284 15.56 0.00 -31.80
CA TRP A 284 15.12 -0.14 -33.18
C TRP A 284 14.23 -1.36 -33.31
N GLN A 285 13.19 -1.26 -34.13
CA GLN A 285 12.31 -2.37 -34.48
C GLN A 285 12.23 -2.47 -36.02
N PRO A 286 12.59 -3.62 -36.62
CA PRO A 286 13.11 -4.84 -35.99
C PRO A 286 14.42 -4.65 -35.20
N SER A 287 14.67 -5.51 -34.19
CA SER A 287 15.85 -5.39 -33.32
C SER A 287 17.15 -5.55 -34.12
N VAL A 288 18.08 -4.63 -33.92
CA VAL A 288 19.36 -4.59 -34.62
C VAL A 288 20.49 -5.31 -33.86
N ASN A 289 20.23 -5.83 -32.64
CA ASN A 289 21.17 -6.62 -31.82
C ASN A 289 22.59 -6.01 -31.72
N GLY A 290 22.69 -4.68 -31.62
CA GLY A 290 23.96 -3.95 -31.52
C GLY A 290 24.70 -3.73 -32.84
N LYS A 291 24.12 -4.12 -33.99
CA LYS A 291 24.67 -3.82 -35.32
C LYS A 291 24.45 -2.34 -35.66
N THR A 292 25.45 -1.74 -36.30
CA THR A 292 25.40 -0.38 -36.86
C THR A 292 24.93 -0.35 -38.31
N THR A 293 24.87 -1.52 -38.96
CA THR A 293 24.37 -1.69 -40.33
C THR A 293 23.38 -2.85 -40.38
N VAL A 294 22.22 -2.64 -41.01
CA VAL A 294 21.18 -3.66 -41.20
C VAL A 294 20.63 -3.65 -42.62
N ASP A 295 20.23 -4.82 -43.10
CA ASP A 295 19.56 -4.96 -44.38
C ASP A 295 18.09 -4.56 -44.23
N ALA A 296 17.58 -3.83 -45.21
CA ALA A 296 16.20 -3.37 -45.26
C ALA A 296 15.68 -3.43 -46.70
N LYS A 297 14.37 -3.31 -46.86
CA LYS A 297 13.73 -3.22 -48.17
C LYS A 297 13.05 -1.88 -48.37
N VAL A 298 12.93 -1.46 -49.63
CA VAL A 298 12.13 -0.28 -49.98
C VAL A 298 10.69 -0.49 -49.51
N GLY A 299 10.14 0.50 -48.82
CA GLY A 299 8.78 0.47 -48.26
C GLY A 299 8.65 -0.26 -46.92
N GLU A 300 9.69 -0.95 -46.43
CA GLU A 300 9.66 -1.65 -45.13
C GLU A 300 9.86 -0.65 -43.97
N PRO A 301 8.88 -0.51 -43.05
CA PRO A 301 8.99 0.46 -41.97
C PRO A 301 9.96 0.01 -40.89
N ILE A 302 10.81 0.93 -40.44
CA ILE A 302 11.70 0.78 -39.30
C ILE A 302 11.23 1.76 -38.22
N THR A 303 10.95 1.25 -37.03
CA THR A 303 10.57 2.09 -35.90
C THR A 303 11.78 2.38 -35.01
N ARG A 304 12.00 3.65 -34.70
CA ARG A 304 12.97 4.11 -33.70
C ARG A 304 12.21 4.57 -32.45
N ILE A 305 12.56 4.04 -31.30
CA ILE A 305 12.05 4.48 -30.00
C ILE A 305 13.22 5.09 -29.22
N LEU A 306 13.14 6.39 -28.95
CA LEU A 306 14.10 7.14 -28.15
C LEU A 306 13.54 7.33 -26.75
N THR A 307 14.35 7.07 -25.73
CA THR A 307 14.00 7.29 -24.33
C THR A 307 15.03 8.22 -23.69
N LEU A 308 14.62 9.43 -23.38
CA LEU A 308 15.43 10.43 -22.67
C LEU A 308 14.96 10.50 -21.21
N ARG A 309 15.86 10.23 -20.27
CA ARG A 309 15.61 10.34 -18.82
C ARG A 309 16.52 11.40 -18.24
N ILE A 310 15.94 12.37 -17.55
CA ILE A 310 16.68 13.47 -16.92
C ILE A 310 16.26 13.55 -15.46
N LYS A 311 17.25 13.62 -14.56
CA LYS A 311 17.01 13.72 -13.12
C LYS A 311 16.67 15.16 -12.72
N ASN A 312 15.69 15.31 -11.84
CA ASN A 312 15.26 16.58 -11.23
C ASN A 312 15.01 17.71 -12.24
N ILE A 313 14.30 17.43 -13.34
CA ILE A 313 13.88 18.46 -14.30
C ILE A 313 12.36 18.45 -14.44
N ALA A 314 11.73 19.61 -14.50
CA ALA A 314 10.32 19.70 -14.83
C ALA A 314 10.07 19.27 -16.29
N GLN A 315 8.93 18.66 -16.57
CA GLN A 315 8.52 18.30 -17.94
C GLN A 315 8.59 19.50 -18.90
N SER A 316 8.22 20.70 -18.46
CA SER A 316 8.28 21.93 -19.27
C SER A 316 9.69 22.35 -19.70
N ASN A 317 10.73 21.84 -19.01
CA ASN A 317 12.13 22.15 -19.29
C ASN A 317 12.83 21.03 -20.09
N MET A 318 12.10 19.98 -20.50
CA MET A 318 12.63 18.93 -21.36
C MET A 318 13.05 19.49 -22.73
N PRO A 319 14.19 19.04 -23.29
CA PRO A 319 14.61 19.44 -24.63
C PRO A 319 13.68 18.85 -25.70
N ASN A 320 13.40 19.63 -26.74
CA ASN A 320 12.75 19.10 -27.94
C ASN A 320 13.78 18.36 -28.80
N ILE A 321 13.54 17.08 -29.10
CA ILE A 321 14.35 16.29 -30.02
C ILE A 321 13.70 16.35 -31.39
N SER A 322 14.31 17.09 -32.32
CA SER A 322 13.91 17.12 -33.72
C SER A 322 15.06 16.62 -34.59
N LEU A 323 14.80 15.61 -35.42
CA LEU A 323 15.80 14.94 -36.25
C LEU A 323 15.54 15.20 -37.72
N THR A 324 16.61 15.51 -38.46
CA THR A 324 16.53 15.65 -39.92
C THR A 324 17.02 14.37 -40.57
N TYR A 325 16.12 13.71 -41.30
CA TYR A 325 16.41 12.51 -42.06
C TYR A 325 16.72 12.84 -43.53
N PRO A 326 17.50 12.00 -44.25
CA PRO A 326 17.74 12.19 -45.68
C PRO A 326 16.44 12.04 -46.49
N THR A 327 16.38 12.65 -47.67
CA THR A 327 15.20 12.60 -48.56
C THR A 327 14.86 11.20 -49.06
N SER A 328 15.82 10.27 -49.01
CA SER A 328 15.67 8.86 -49.35
C SER A 328 14.79 8.08 -48.37
N VAL A 329 14.35 8.70 -47.26
CA VAL A 329 13.36 8.12 -46.33
C VAL A 329 12.17 9.06 -46.11
N ARG A 330 11.01 8.49 -45.78
CA ARG A 330 9.91 9.24 -45.14
C ARG A 330 9.97 8.97 -43.64
N SER A 331 9.93 10.00 -42.82
CA SER A 331 9.87 9.89 -41.36
C SER A 331 8.55 10.47 -40.86
N TYR A 332 7.96 9.81 -39.86
CA TYR A 332 6.77 10.26 -39.14
C TYR A 332 7.04 10.20 -37.64
N ASP A 333 6.90 11.34 -36.97
CA ASP A 333 7.08 11.45 -35.52
C ASP A 333 5.73 11.33 -34.79
N GLU A 334 5.68 10.48 -33.77
CA GLU A 334 4.58 10.47 -32.83
C GLU A 334 4.78 11.55 -31.74
N LYS A 335 3.70 11.96 -31.07
CA LYS A 335 3.80 12.92 -29.98
C LYS A 335 4.63 12.32 -28.83
N PRO A 336 5.57 13.07 -28.21
CA PRO A 336 6.31 12.57 -27.06
C PRO A 336 5.38 12.21 -25.89
N GLU A 337 5.64 11.05 -25.27
CA GLU A 337 5.00 10.63 -24.02
C GLU A 337 5.90 10.94 -22.84
N TYR A 338 5.31 11.43 -21.74
CA TYR A 338 6.04 11.82 -20.54
C TYR A 338 5.60 10.99 -19.33
N SER A 339 6.56 10.66 -18.47
CA SER A 339 6.30 10.05 -17.18
C SER A 339 7.28 10.58 -16.13
N GLU A 340 6.83 10.66 -14.87
CA GLU A 340 7.65 11.08 -13.74
C GLU A 340 7.74 9.94 -12.73
N GLY A 341 8.93 9.69 -12.21
CA GLY A 341 9.15 8.63 -11.22
C GLY A 341 10.59 8.58 -10.71
N ASN A 342 10.77 8.29 -9.42
CA ASN A 342 12.08 8.18 -8.77
C ASN A 342 12.99 9.42 -8.97
N GLY A 343 12.39 10.61 -9.06
CA GLY A 343 13.12 11.86 -9.33
C GLY A 343 13.59 12.03 -10.78
N TYR A 344 13.14 11.17 -11.70
CA TYR A 344 13.36 11.32 -13.13
C TYR A 344 12.09 11.76 -13.83
N THR A 345 12.28 12.63 -14.80
CA THR A 345 11.29 12.89 -15.85
C THR A 345 11.78 12.14 -17.08
N THR A 346 10.91 11.34 -17.68
CA THR A 346 11.22 10.47 -18.81
C THR A 346 10.37 10.87 -20.00
N MET A 347 11.01 11.12 -21.14
CA MET A 347 10.38 11.37 -22.43
C MET A 347 10.61 10.16 -23.35
N THR A 348 9.55 9.62 -23.91
CA THR A 348 9.59 8.58 -24.95
C THR A 348 9.12 9.19 -26.28
N LEU A 349 9.97 9.14 -27.30
CA LEU A 349 9.68 9.60 -28.66
C LEU A 349 9.75 8.42 -29.63
N LYS A 350 8.67 8.18 -30.36
CA LYS A 350 8.58 7.12 -31.36
C LYS A 350 8.54 7.70 -32.76
N GLN A 351 9.34 7.14 -33.66
CA GLN A 351 9.48 7.59 -35.04
C GLN A 351 9.36 6.38 -35.98
N VAL A 352 8.53 6.49 -37.01
CA VAL A 352 8.41 5.47 -38.06
C VAL A 352 9.12 5.97 -39.31
N ILE A 353 10.10 5.21 -39.80
CA ILE A 353 11.00 5.57 -40.89
C ILE A 353 10.79 4.56 -42.02
N ILE A 354 10.49 5.06 -43.23
CA ILE A 354 10.18 4.23 -44.40
C ILE A 354 11.18 4.57 -45.52
N PRO A 355 12.09 3.65 -45.88
CA PRO A 355 12.98 3.81 -47.02
C PRO A 355 12.22 3.91 -48.34
N ARG A 356 12.64 4.83 -49.23
CA ARG A 356 12.02 5.04 -50.55
C ARG A 356 12.92 4.65 -51.72
N GLU A 357 14.21 4.59 -51.48
CA GLU A 357 15.23 4.35 -52.51
C GLU A 357 16.12 3.19 -52.08
N THR A 358 16.71 2.51 -53.05
CA THR A 358 17.71 1.46 -52.81
C THR A 358 19.09 2.07 -52.57
N GLY A 359 19.99 1.26 -51.99
CA GLY A 359 21.35 1.67 -51.67
C GLY A 359 21.57 1.89 -50.18
N THR A 360 22.70 2.50 -49.84
CA THR A 360 23.09 2.75 -48.45
C THR A 360 22.48 4.06 -47.95
N ILE A 361 21.65 3.97 -46.91
CA ILE A 361 20.99 5.12 -46.28
C ILE A 361 21.50 5.27 -44.84
N GLU A 362 21.98 6.45 -44.48
CA GLU A 362 22.41 6.74 -43.11
C GLU A 362 21.30 7.44 -42.31
N LEU A 363 20.87 6.81 -41.21
CA LEU A 363 19.96 7.41 -40.24
C LEU A 363 20.77 8.16 -39.17
N PRO A 364 20.38 9.39 -38.79
CA PRO A 364 21.18 10.25 -37.93
C PRO A 364 21.32 9.73 -36.49
N ALA A 365 22.51 9.93 -35.92
CA ALA A 365 22.74 9.83 -34.49
C ALA A 365 21.99 10.94 -33.72
N VAL A 366 21.74 10.73 -32.43
CA VAL A 366 21.20 11.77 -31.53
C VAL A 366 22.23 12.06 -30.46
N SER A 367 22.52 13.34 -30.24
CA SER A 367 23.42 13.78 -29.18
C SER A 367 22.82 14.96 -28.42
N ILE A 368 22.92 14.92 -27.10
CA ILE A 368 22.42 15.97 -26.21
C ILE A 368 23.59 16.48 -25.38
N ASN A 369 23.87 17.77 -25.49
CA ASN A 369 24.82 18.47 -24.62
C ASN A 369 24.10 18.90 -23.35
N TRP A 370 24.74 18.68 -22.20
CA TRP A 370 24.19 19.02 -20.90
C TRP A 370 25.31 19.39 -19.92
N TRP A 371 24.94 20.05 -18.83
CA TRP A 371 25.88 20.39 -17.77
C TRP A 371 25.72 19.40 -16.62
N ASN A 372 26.75 18.59 -16.39
CA ASN A 372 26.74 17.66 -15.26
C ASN A 372 27.04 18.42 -13.97
N THR A 373 26.03 18.55 -13.11
CA THR A 373 26.11 19.33 -11.88
C THR A 373 26.86 18.63 -10.75
N GLN A 374 27.17 17.34 -10.90
CA GLN A 374 28.05 16.59 -9.99
C GLN A 374 29.53 16.74 -10.38
N GLN A 375 29.82 16.71 -11.67
CA GLN A 375 31.18 16.84 -12.20
C GLN A 375 31.60 18.28 -12.51
N GLU A 376 30.65 19.21 -12.46
CA GLU A 376 30.79 20.62 -12.81
C GLU A 376 31.43 20.83 -14.19
N LYS A 377 30.99 20.02 -15.17
CA LYS A 377 31.53 20.03 -16.53
C LYS A 377 30.43 19.77 -17.56
N GLN A 378 30.64 20.31 -18.77
CA GLN A 378 29.80 19.99 -19.92
C GLN A 378 30.04 18.54 -20.34
N GLN A 379 28.96 17.80 -20.55
CA GLN A 379 28.95 16.43 -21.05
C GLN A 379 28.04 16.31 -22.28
N THR A 380 28.26 15.25 -23.05
CA THR A 380 27.44 14.88 -24.20
C THR A 380 26.99 13.45 -24.05
N THR A 381 25.67 13.22 -24.02
CA THR A 381 25.10 11.87 -24.09
C THR A 381 24.65 11.63 -25.53
N LYS A 382 25.04 10.49 -26.11
CA LYS A 382 24.82 10.17 -27.52
C LYS A 382 24.28 8.76 -27.68
N VAL A 383 23.36 8.59 -28.64
CA VAL A 383 23.03 7.31 -29.24
C VAL A 383 23.36 7.35 -30.73
N ASP A 384 23.93 6.26 -31.24
CA ASP A 384 24.41 6.22 -32.61
C ASP A 384 23.28 6.16 -33.64
N GLY A 385 23.63 6.52 -34.88
CA GLY A 385 22.77 6.33 -36.04
C GLY A 385 22.65 4.86 -36.42
N LEU A 386 21.97 4.61 -37.54
CA LEU A 386 21.84 3.28 -38.11
C LEU A 386 22.00 3.38 -39.63
N THR A 387 22.88 2.58 -40.21
CA THR A 387 23.04 2.48 -41.66
C THR A 387 22.14 1.37 -42.20
N LEU A 388 21.32 1.68 -43.19
CA LEU A 388 20.46 0.73 -43.87
C LEU A 388 21.08 0.36 -45.22
N ASN A 389 21.22 -0.94 -45.48
CA ASN A 389 21.48 -1.46 -46.81
C ASN A 389 20.15 -1.82 -47.45
N VAL A 390 19.59 -0.89 -48.23
CA VAL A 390 18.24 -1.01 -48.77
C VAL A 390 18.27 -1.70 -50.12
N THR A 391 17.58 -2.84 -50.22
CA THR A 391 17.44 -3.62 -51.45
C THR A 391 16.03 -3.54 -52.01
N VAL A 392 15.87 -3.88 -53.28
CA VAL A 392 14.54 -4.05 -53.89
C VAL A 392 13.88 -5.26 -53.24
N ASP A 393 12.60 -5.16 -52.88
CA ASP A 393 11.85 -6.36 -52.49
C ASP A 393 11.68 -7.27 -53.73
N PRO A 394 12.20 -8.51 -53.75
CA PRO A 394 12.05 -9.40 -54.91
C PRO A 394 10.59 -9.79 -55.22
N ASN A 395 9.64 -9.50 -54.32
CA ASN A 395 8.20 -9.60 -54.58
C ASN A 395 7.55 -8.30 -55.08
N ALA A 396 8.29 -7.19 -55.15
CA ALA A 396 7.85 -5.97 -55.82
C ALA A 396 8.04 -6.18 -57.33
N GLY A 397 7.03 -6.77 -57.97
CA GLY A 397 6.95 -6.83 -59.42
C GLY A 397 7.19 -5.45 -60.02
N ASN A 398 8.03 -5.41 -61.06
CA ASN A 398 8.27 -4.23 -61.89
C ASN A 398 6.96 -3.51 -62.22
N THR A 399 6.76 -2.32 -61.64
CA THR A 399 6.28 -1.06 -62.25
C THR A 399 5.64 -0.20 -61.17
N ILE A 400 6.31 0.91 -60.82
CA ILE A 400 5.59 2.12 -60.41
C ILE A 400 6.30 3.33 -61.01
N THR A 401 5.87 3.69 -62.22
CA THR A 401 5.84 5.09 -62.66
C THR A 401 4.99 5.88 -61.66
N PRO A 402 5.34 7.13 -61.32
CA PRO A 402 4.60 7.92 -60.33
C PRO A 402 3.15 8.12 -60.79
N PRO A 403 2.13 8.00 -59.90
CA PRO A 403 0.76 8.28 -60.26
C PRO A 403 0.59 9.79 -60.47
N ALA A 404 0.05 10.17 -61.63
CA ALA A 404 -0.58 11.47 -61.79
C ALA A 404 -1.82 11.57 -60.88
N LEU A 405 -2.06 12.75 -60.33
CA LEU A 405 -3.22 13.03 -59.48
C LEU A 405 -4.53 12.82 -60.24
N THR A 406 -5.35 11.88 -59.79
CA THR A 406 -6.81 11.95 -59.92
C THR A 406 -7.51 11.49 -58.63
N THR A 407 -8.51 12.27 -58.27
CA THR A 407 -9.40 12.22 -57.11
C THR A 407 -10.25 10.94 -57.01
N PRO A 408 -10.86 10.66 -55.83
CA PRO A 408 -11.13 9.32 -55.35
C PRO A 408 -12.50 8.77 -55.77
N SER A 409 -12.61 7.44 -55.81
CA SER A 409 -13.87 6.73 -55.67
C SER A 409 -13.73 5.59 -54.65
N VAL A 410 -14.67 5.62 -53.71
CA VAL A 410 -14.94 4.70 -52.61
C VAL A 410 -15.46 3.37 -53.14
N VAL A 411 -14.92 2.23 -52.66
CA VAL A 411 -15.72 1.15 -52.04
C VAL A 411 -14.83 0.10 -51.33
N THR A 412 -15.36 -0.35 -50.20
CA THR A 412 -14.84 -1.29 -49.20
C THR A 412 -15.07 -2.77 -49.61
N PRO A 413 -14.75 -3.79 -48.78
CA PRO A 413 -13.82 -4.86 -49.11
C PRO A 413 -14.49 -6.21 -49.37
N GLN A 414 -13.81 -7.15 -50.03
CA GLN A 414 -14.20 -8.56 -49.91
C GLN A 414 -13.03 -9.53 -49.96
N HIS A 415 -12.99 -10.36 -48.92
CA HIS A 415 -12.12 -11.52 -48.76
C HIS A 415 -12.24 -12.50 -49.93
N SER A 416 -11.12 -13.10 -50.30
CA SER A 416 -11.08 -14.49 -50.76
C SER A 416 -9.74 -15.12 -50.39
N ALA A 417 -9.84 -16.21 -49.66
CA ALA A 417 -8.76 -17.09 -49.25
C ALA A 417 -8.24 -17.91 -50.45
N ASN A 418 -6.95 -18.27 -50.41
CA ASN A 418 -6.39 -19.60 -50.69
C ASN A 418 -4.88 -19.47 -50.99
N THR A 419 -4.03 -19.90 -50.05
CA THR A 419 -3.41 -21.24 -49.86
C THR A 419 -2.12 -21.47 -50.65
N ASN A 420 -1.16 -22.00 -49.88
CA ASN A 420 0.00 -22.81 -50.26
C ASN A 420 1.29 -22.07 -50.63
N ASN A 421 2.28 -22.16 -49.74
CA ASN A 421 3.42 -22.99 -50.07
C ASN A 421 4.13 -23.53 -48.82
N ALA A 422 4.24 -24.86 -48.81
CA ALA A 422 5.24 -25.66 -48.10
C ALA A 422 6.65 -25.19 -48.49
N GLY A 423 7.71 -25.38 -47.73
CA GLY A 423 7.93 -26.12 -46.50
C GLY A 423 9.45 -26.27 -46.41
N ASN A 424 10.01 -26.28 -45.21
CA ASN A 424 11.34 -26.82 -44.96
C ASN A 424 11.36 -27.37 -43.54
N ASN A 425 11.20 -28.70 -43.45
CA ASN A 425 11.36 -29.49 -42.25
C ASN A 425 12.85 -29.60 -41.94
N VAL A 426 13.26 -29.11 -40.77
CA VAL A 426 14.47 -29.58 -40.08
C VAL A 426 13.99 -30.38 -38.88
N ALA A 427 14.24 -31.69 -38.91
CA ALA A 427 13.90 -32.62 -37.86
C ALA A 427 14.70 -32.31 -36.58
N GLN A 428 14.13 -31.49 -35.68
CA GLN A 428 14.50 -31.49 -34.27
C GLN A 428 13.51 -32.39 -33.51
N HIS A 429 14.05 -33.30 -32.70
CA HIS A 429 13.24 -34.19 -31.88
C HIS A 429 12.43 -33.37 -30.85
N ASP A 430 11.11 -33.35 -31.07
CA ASP A 430 10.07 -32.65 -30.32
C ASP A 430 9.85 -33.23 -28.90
N TYR A 431 10.85 -33.13 -28.03
CA TYR A 431 10.63 -33.42 -26.60
C TYR A 431 9.82 -32.33 -25.91
N TRP A 432 9.82 -31.09 -26.44
CA TRP A 432 9.08 -29.98 -25.83
C TRP A 432 7.57 -30.13 -25.98
N GLN A 433 7.08 -30.71 -27.10
CA GLN A 433 5.64 -30.96 -27.31
C GLN A 433 5.09 -31.94 -26.27
N TRP A 434 5.84 -33.03 -26.00
CA TRP A 434 5.50 -33.97 -24.94
C TRP A 434 5.66 -33.36 -23.54
N ALA A 435 6.67 -32.52 -23.31
CA ALA A 435 6.81 -31.80 -22.05
C ALA A 435 5.64 -30.82 -21.82
N THR A 436 5.19 -30.10 -22.84
CA THR A 436 4.02 -29.22 -22.77
C THR A 436 2.72 -30.01 -22.65
N ALA A 437 2.62 -31.18 -23.27
CA ALA A 437 1.45 -32.05 -23.14
C ALA A 437 1.34 -32.60 -21.71
N VAL A 438 2.45 -33.06 -21.12
CA VAL A 438 2.48 -33.51 -19.72
C VAL A 438 2.18 -32.36 -18.77
N PHE A 439 2.74 -31.16 -19.03
CA PHE A 439 2.47 -29.97 -18.23
C PHE A 439 1.00 -29.54 -18.30
N ALA A 440 0.41 -29.54 -19.50
CA ALA A 440 -1.00 -29.23 -19.73
C ALA A 440 -1.90 -30.28 -19.05
N LEU A 441 -1.53 -31.55 -19.09
CA LEU A 441 -2.27 -32.64 -18.47
C LEU A 441 -2.19 -32.56 -16.94
N LEU A 442 -1.03 -32.21 -16.37
CA LEU A 442 -0.88 -31.90 -14.94
C LEU A 442 -1.68 -30.66 -14.52
N TRP A 443 -1.74 -29.64 -15.37
CA TRP A 443 -2.58 -28.46 -15.18
C TRP A 443 -4.08 -28.80 -15.20
N LEU A 444 -4.51 -29.67 -16.10
CA LEU A 444 -5.91 -30.14 -16.15
C LEU A 444 -6.26 -31.02 -14.95
N ILE A 445 -5.34 -31.86 -14.49
CA ILE A 445 -5.53 -32.66 -13.26
C ILE A 445 -5.62 -31.74 -12.04
N THR A 446 -4.71 -30.77 -11.90
CA THR A 446 -4.76 -29.80 -10.79
C THR A 446 -6.03 -28.96 -10.85
N LEU A 447 -6.44 -28.47 -12.03
CA LEU A 447 -7.70 -27.75 -12.21
C LEU A 447 -8.92 -28.64 -11.88
N GLY A 448 -8.90 -29.91 -12.29
CA GLY A 448 -9.94 -30.89 -11.97
C GLY A 448 -10.04 -31.18 -10.47
N LEU A 449 -8.90 -31.31 -9.79
CA LEU A 449 -8.83 -31.45 -8.33
C LEU A 449 -9.32 -30.19 -7.60
N LEU A 450 -9.00 -29.00 -8.13
CA LEU A 450 -9.41 -27.71 -7.56
C LEU A 450 -10.92 -27.45 -7.76
N ILE A 451 -11.48 -27.85 -8.91
CA ILE A 451 -12.93 -27.80 -9.16
C ILE A 451 -13.66 -28.84 -8.29
N LYS A 452 -13.10 -30.03 -8.10
CA LYS A 452 -13.66 -31.05 -7.22
C LYS A 452 -13.58 -30.65 -5.73
N ALA A 453 -12.51 -29.95 -5.33
CA ALA A 453 -12.36 -29.34 -4.01
C ALA A 453 -13.32 -28.15 -3.80
N ARG A 454 -13.60 -27.36 -4.85
CA ARG A 454 -14.61 -26.28 -4.80
C ARG A 454 -16.05 -26.80 -4.83
N LYS A 455 -16.31 -27.94 -5.49
CA LYS A 455 -17.64 -28.59 -5.47
C LYS A 455 -17.97 -29.29 -4.15
N ALA A 456 -17.04 -29.35 -3.19
CA ALA A 456 -17.29 -29.80 -1.82
C ALA A 456 -17.78 -28.66 -0.89
N GLN A 457 -18.01 -27.45 -1.40
CA GLN A 457 -18.75 -26.41 -0.68
C GLN A 457 -19.91 -25.89 -1.54
N PRO A 458 -21.18 -26.10 -1.14
CA PRO A 458 -22.28 -25.39 -1.76
C PRO A 458 -22.21 -23.92 -1.34
N ALA A 459 -21.79 -23.06 -2.26
CA ALA A 459 -22.04 -21.62 -2.17
C ALA A 459 -23.52 -21.38 -2.49
N SER A 460 -24.36 -21.28 -1.47
CA SER A 460 -25.65 -20.62 -1.59
C SER A 460 -25.41 -19.11 -1.52
N HIS A 461 -25.45 -18.43 -2.67
CA HIS A 461 -25.74 -17.01 -2.70
C HIS A 461 -27.22 -16.84 -2.31
N THR A 462 -27.46 -16.26 -1.15
CA THR A 462 -28.76 -15.68 -0.80
C THR A 462 -28.59 -14.17 -0.87
N GLU A 463 -29.22 -13.54 -1.86
CA GLU A 463 -29.45 -12.10 -1.87
C GLU A 463 -30.15 -11.69 -0.57
N ILE A 464 -29.54 -10.79 0.19
CA ILE A 464 -30.24 -10.11 1.28
C ILE A 464 -31.08 -9.01 0.64
N VAL A 465 -32.35 -9.32 0.39
CA VAL A 465 -33.39 -8.31 0.22
C VAL A 465 -33.65 -7.73 1.62
N LEU A 466 -33.24 -6.49 1.85
CA LEU A 466 -33.75 -5.70 2.98
C LEU A 466 -35.23 -5.41 2.74
N GLN A 467 -36.12 -6.16 3.37
CA GLN A 467 -37.49 -5.72 3.58
C GLN A 467 -37.68 -5.26 5.01
N SER A 468 -37.86 -3.95 5.13
CA SER A 468 -38.46 -3.28 6.28
C SER A 468 -39.91 -3.75 6.41
N GLY A 469 -40.14 -4.74 7.26
CA GLY A 469 -41.46 -5.17 7.69
C GLY A 469 -41.39 -5.55 9.16
N THR A 470 -42.35 -5.12 9.95
CA THR A 470 -42.52 -5.47 11.36
C THR A 470 -42.78 -6.97 11.51
N THR A 471 -41.76 -7.80 11.32
CA THR A 471 -41.87 -9.23 11.58
C THR A 471 -41.66 -9.43 13.07
N ASN A 472 -42.71 -9.89 13.74
CA ASN A 472 -42.64 -10.28 15.14
C ASN A 472 -41.55 -11.37 15.28
N VAL A 473 -40.39 -10.99 15.84
CA VAL A 473 -39.18 -11.84 15.95
C VAL A 473 -39.49 -13.17 16.64
N GLU A 474 -40.50 -13.18 17.53
CA GLU A 474 -41.00 -14.39 18.18
C GLU A 474 -41.70 -15.35 17.21
N GLN A 475 -42.54 -14.84 16.30
CA GLN A 475 -43.18 -15.65 15.27
C GLN A 475 -42.16 -16.20 14.28
N ALA A 476 -41.18 -15.39 13.88
CA ALA A 476 -40.08 -15.83 13.04
C ALA A 476 -39.23 -16.93 13.70
N LEU A 477 -38.98 -16.83 15.01
CA LEU A 477 -38.30 -17.88 15.78
C LEU A 477 -39.12 -19.17 15.85
N LYS A 478 -40.42 -19.10 16.17
CA LYS A 478 -41.32 -20.27 16.20
C LYS A 478 -41.44 -20.94 14.83
N GLU A 479 -41.47 -20.16 13.76
CA GLU A 479 -41.51 -20.66 12.39
C GLU A 479 -40.19 -21.33 11.99
N ALA A 480 -39.04 -20.72 12.32
CA ALA A 480 -37.72 -21.30 12.06
C ALA A 480 -37.51 -22.63 12.81
N ILE A 481 -38.02 -22.75 14.04
CA ILE A 481 -38.04 -24.01 14.80
C ILE A 481 -38.89 -25.07 14.08
N THR A 482 -40.08 -24.68 13.61
CA THR A 482 -41.00 -25.60 12.91
C THR A 482 -40.42 -26.06 11.56
N LYS A 483 -39.72 -25.18 10.84
CA LYS A 483 -39.05 -25.48 9.55
C LYS A 483 -37.69 -26.17 9.71
N ARG A 484 -37.19 -26.32 10.94
CA ARG A 484 -35.88 -26.90 11.27
C ARG A 484 -34.69 -26.18 10.62
N GLU A 485 -34.79 -24.86 10.51
CA GLU A 485 -33.75 -24.01 9.91
C GLU A 485 -32.76 -23.54 10.98
N THR A 486 -31.78 -24.38 11.32
CA THR A 486 -30.91 -24.20 12.50
C THR A 486 -30.13 -22.88 12.55
N VAL A 487 -29.66 -22.38 11.41
CA VAL A 487 -28.99 -21.06 11.31
C VAL A 487 -29.94 -19.91 11.63
N GLN A 488 -31.18 -19.99 11.18
CA GLN A 488 -32.20 -18.97 11.45
C GLN A 488 -32.66 -19.02 12.90
N ILE A 489 -32.77 -20.22 13.49
CA ILE A 489 -33.10 -20.41 14.92
C ILE A 489 -32.09 -19.66 15.80
N GLN A 490 -30.78 -19.84 15.58
CA GLN A 490 -29.75 -19.13 16.35
C GLN A 490 -29.89 -17.61 16.20
N THR A 491 -30.10 -17.13 14.98
CA THR A 491 -30.17 -15.70 14.67
C THR A 491 -31.38 -15.05 15.33
N TYR A 492 -32.57 -15.62 15.15
CA TYR A 492 -33.80 -15.09 15.76
C TYR A 492 -33.83 -15.29 17.27
N TYR A 493 -33.21 -16.35 17.80
CA TYR A 493 -33.10 -16.55 19.25
C TYR A 493 -32.26 -15.45 19.90
N GLN A 494 -31.11 -15.07 19.34
CA GLN A 494 -30.30 -13.98 19.90
C GLN A 494 -31.04 -12.64 19.87
N GLN A 495 -31.76 -12.35 18.78
CA GLN A 495 -32.58 -11.14 18.66
C GLN A 495 -33.73 -11.13 19.66
N TRP A 496 -34.44 -12.26 19.81
CA TRP A 496 -35.52 -12.42 20.80
C TRP A 496 -35.00 -12.34 22.24
N LYS A 497 -33.86 -12.95 22.54
CA LYS A 497 -33.20 -12.91 23.87
C LYS A 497 -32.82 -11.48 24.26
N GLN A 498 -32.35 -10.69 23.29
CA GLN A 498 -32.05 -9.28 23.51
C GLN A 498 -33.33 -8.46 23.79
N GLN A 499 -34.45 -8.74 23.13
CA GLN A 499 -35.74 -8.10 23.39
C GLN A 499 -36.32 -8.47 24.76
N GLN A 500 -36.15 -9.72 25.22
CA GLN A 500 -36.67 -10.21 26.50
C GLN A 500 -35.65 -10.12 27.65
N ARG A 501 -34.57 -9.33 27.49
CA ARG A 501 -33.44 -9.27 28.43
C ARG A 501 -33.86 -9.01 29.87
N GLU A 502 -34.80 -8.09 30.11
CA GLU A 502 -35.28 -7.77 31.45
C GLU A 502 -36.01 -8.97 32.11
N LYS A 503 -36.86 -9.68 31.36
CA LYS A 503 -37.59 -10.85 31.88
C LYS A 503 -36.68 -12.05 32.13
N LEU A 504 -35.73 -12.29 31.23
CA LEU A 504 -34.75 -13.38 31.35
C LEU A 504 -33.73 -13.11 32.46
N SER A 505 -33.40 -11.85 32.75
CA SER A 505 -32.53 -11.50 33.88
C SER A 505 -33.16 -11.83 35.25
N ALA A 506 -34.49 -11.85 35.34
CA ALA A 506 -35.22 -12.21 36.55
C ALA A 506 -35.32 -13.73 36.77
N ASN A 507 -34.99 -14.56 35.78
CA ASN A 507 -35.00 -16.02 35.89
C ASN A 507 -33.81 -16.64 35.13
N PRO A 508 -32.60 -16.64 35.73
CA PRO A 508 -31.38 -17.08 35.07
C PRO A 508 -31.37 -18.57 34.72
N ASP A 509 -32.07 -19.40 35.50
CA ASP A 509 -32.20 -20.84 35.24
C ASP A 509 -32.97 -21.10 33.93
N LEU A 510 -34.05 -20.37 33.68
CA LEU A 510 -34.78 -20.46 32.41
C LEU A 510 -33.94 -19.97 31.22
N ALA A 511 -33.13 -18.93 31.41
CA ALA A 511 -32.24 -18.42 30.37
C ALA A 511 -31.15 -19.43 29.99
N GLU A 512 -30.58 -20.12 30.99
CA GLU A 512 -29.60 -21.19 30.78
C GLU A 512 -30.23 -22.41 30.09
N GLN A 513 -31.45 -22.81 30.48
CA GLN A 513 -32.18 -23.89 29.82
C GLN A 513 -32.49 -23.59 28.34
N LEU A 514 -32.81 -22.34 28.01
CA LEU A 514 -33.02 -21.90 26.62
C LEU A 514 -31.71 -21.88 25.82
N ASP A 515 -30.62 -21.39 26.41
CA ASP A 515 -29.29 -21.40 25.76
C ASP A 515 -28.82 -22.82 25.47
N ASN A 516 -29.00 -23.73 26.43
CA ASN A 516 -28.65 -25.15 26.27
C ASN A 516 -29.51 -25.82 25.19
N ALA A 517 -30.82 -25.53 25.14
CA ALA A 517 -31.71 -26.08 24.12
C ALA A 517 -31.30 -25.60 22.70
N VAL A 518 -30.88 -24.35 22.54
CA VAL A 518 -30.40 -23.82 21.26
C VAL A 518 -29.01 -24.38 20.91
N ALA A 519 -28.13 -24.56 21.91
CA ALA A 519 -26.84 -25.22 21.71
C ALA A 519 -26.99 -26.69 21.28
N GLU A 520 -27.95 -27.44 21.84
CA GLU A 520 -28.31 -28.80 21.40
C GLU A 520 -28.76 -28.82 19.92
N ILE A 521 -29.57 -27.82 19.51
CA ILE A 521 -30.00 -27.66 18.11
C ILE A 521 -28.80 -27.38 17.20
N MET A 522 -27.87 -26.52 17.61
CA MET A 522 -26.66 -26.27 16.83
C MET A 522 -25.75 -27.50 16.78
N ALA A 523 -25.60 -28.21 17.89
CA ALA A 523 -24.79 -29.43 17.97
C ALA A 523 -25.32 -30.52 17.02
N SER A 524 -26.63 -30.70 16.90
CA SER A 524 -27.21 -31.69 15.96
C SER A 524 -26.84 -31.48 14.48
N THR A 525 -26.53 -30.24 14.08
CA THR A 525 -26.22 -29.87 12.70
C THR A 525 -24.71 -29.82 12.47
N TYR A 526 -23.95 -29.39 13.48
CA TYR A 526 -22.53 -29.05 13.34
C TYR A 526 -21.58 -29.95 14.15
N SER A 527 -22.06 -30.85 15.01
CA SER A 527 -21.23 -31.81 15.74
C SER A 527 -21.03 -33.11 14.95
N GLN A 528 -19.98 -33.87 15.28
CA GLN A 528 -19.71 -35.19 14.68
C GLN A 528 -20.74 -36.25 15.12
N ASP A 529 -21.31 -36.11 16.32
CA ASP A 529 -22.36 -36.97 16.86
C ASP A 529 -23.73 -36.28 16.71
N ARG A 530 -24.38 -36.51 15.56
CA ARG A 530 -25.69 -35.92 15.24
C ARG A 530 -26.79 -36.49 16.12
N GLN A 531 -26.99 -35.89 17.29
CA GLN A 531 -28.13 -36.19 18.15
C GLN A 531 -29.41 -35.54 17.60
N GLN A 532 -30.53 -36.26 17.66
CA GLN A 532 -31.84 -35.69 17.32
C GLN A 532 -32.29 -34.73 18.42
N TRP A 533 -32.58 -33.48 18.06
CA TRP A 533 -33.09 -32.50 19.02
C TRP A 533 -34.62 -32.57 19.14
N ASN A 534 -35.14 -32.07 20.27
CA ASN A 534 -36.56 -32.10 20.58
C ASN A 534 -37.22 -30.72 20.37
N ASP A 535 -37.92 -30.57 19.24
CA ASP A 535 -38.67 -29.35 18.88
C ASP A 535 -39.69 -28.93 19.96
N LYS A 536 -40.28 -29.89 20.69
CA LYS A 536 -41.28 -29.60 21.72
C LYS A 536 -40.66 -28.97 22.96
N ARG A 537 -39.41 -29.34 23.31
CA ARG A 537 -38.70 -28.83 24.49
C ARG A 537 -38.43 -27.34 24.36
N ILE A 538 -37.86 -26.90 23.24
CA ILE A 538 -37.58 -25.48 23.00
C ILE A 538 -38.87 -24.64 22.91
N MET A 539 -39.93 -25.18 22.30
CA MET A 539 -41.22 -24.49 22.23
C MET A 539 -41.88 -24.34 23.60
N GLN A 540 -41.74 -25.31 24.50
CA GLN A 540 -42.23 -25.22 25.88
C GLN A 540 -41.47 -24.15 26.67
N LEU A 541 -40.14 -24.10 26.56
CA LEU A 541 -39.31 -23.10 27.23
C LEU A 541 -39.62 -21.67 26.74
N LEU A 542 -39.83 -21.49 25.43
CA LEU A 542 -40.24 -20.20 24.87
C LEU A 542 -41.62 -19.74 25.37
N ASN A 543 -42.58 -20.66 25.51
CA ASN A 543 -43.90 -20.36 26.06
C ASN A 543 -43.83 -20.04 27.57
N GLN A 544 -42.96 -20.71 28.34
CA GLN A 544 -42.72 -20.38 29.74
C GLN A 544 -42.13 -18.98 29.90
N ALA A 545 -41.18 -18.60 29.04
CA ALA A 545 -40.60 -17.26 29.05
C ALA A 545 -41.61 -16.16 28.73
N GLN A 546 -42.63 -16.45 27.91
CA GLN A 546 -43.72 -15.51 27.61
C GLN A 546 -44.65 -15.23 28.79
N GLN A 547 -44.84 -16.22 29.68
CA GLN A 547 -45.72 -16.09 30.84
C GLN A 547 -45.08 -15.32 32.00
N LEU A 548 -43.80 -14.96 31.90
CA LEU A 548 -43.11 -14.13 32.88
C LEU A 548 -43.64 -12.68 32.83
N LYS A 549 -44.17 -12.20 33.96
CA LYS A 549 -44.53 -10.78 34.15
C LYS A 549 -43.28 -9.97 34.48
N ALA A 550 -43.15 -8.78 33.89
CA ALA A 550 -42.07 -7.86 34.24
C ALA A 550 -42.31 -7.31 35.65
N THR A 551 -41.37 -7.54 36.57
CA THR A 551 -41.44 -6.97 37.93
C THR A 551 -40.88 -5.55 37.89
N ALA A 552 -41.71 -4.55 38.20
CA ALA A 552 -41.26 -3.17 38.33
C ALA A 552 -40.25 -3.06 39.49
N SER A 553 -39.05 -2.53 39.23
CA SER A 553 -38.04 -2.31 40.26
C SER A 553 -38.56 -1.29 41.28
N ARG A 554 -38.70 -1.71 42.54
CA ARG A 554 -38.97 -0.82 43.66
C ARG A 554 -37.74 0.07 43.86
N ALA A 555 -37.88 1.38 43.63
CA ALA A 555 -36.86 2.35 43.98
C ALA A 555 -36.62 2.28 45.50
N SER A 556 -35.40 1.98 45.90
CA SER A 556 -34.95 2.05 47.28
C SER A 556 -34.95 3.52 47.70
N SER A 557 -36.01 3.97 48.35
CA SER A 557 -36.03 5.23 49.09
C SER A 557 -35.00 5.14 50.22
N LEU A 558 -34.12 6.15 50.30
CA LEU A 558 -33.29 6.42 51.47
C LEU A 558 -34.14 6.34 52.73
N SER A 559 -33.78 5.44 53.65
CA SER A 559 -34.34 5.42 54.99
C SER A 559 -33.57 6.40 55.87
N ASP A 560 -34.37 7.21 56.54
CA ASP A 560 -34.07 8.31 57.43
C ASP A 560 -33.09 7.99 58.56
N LEU A 561 -32.40 9.05 59.00
CA LEU A 561 -31.76 9.10 60.30
C LEU A 561 -32.79 8.97 61.42
N ASP A 562 -32.49 8.17 62.44
CA ASP A 562 -32.84 8.55 63.82
C ASP A 562 -31.85 7.90 64.81
N PRO A 563 -31.23 8.68 65.72
CA PRO A 563 -30.43 8.13 66.81
C PRO A 563 -31.31 7.91 68.07
N LYS A 564 -31.14 6.75 68.70
CA LYS A 564 -31.40 6.57 70.13
C LYS A 564 -30.26 5.81 70.79
#